data_AF-A0AAE0AVH2-F1
#
_entry.id   AF-A0AAE0AVH2-F1
#
_cell.length_a   1.000
_cell.length_b   1.000
_cell.length_c   1.000
_cell.angle_alpha   90.00
_cell.angle_beta   90.00
_cell.angle_gamma   90.00
#
_symmetry.space_group_name_H-M   'P 1'
#
loop_
_entity.id
_entity.type
_entity.pdbx_description
1 polymer ?
#
loop_
_entity_poly.entity_id
_entity_poly.type
_entity_poly.pdbx_seq_one_letter_code
_entity_poly.pdbx_strand_id
1 'polypeptide(L)'
;MGPFFLKSIDASDRVKDAEYLFMLLDGVVEEIGEKLIMQVVTDNASAYKAARKMLMEKRKHLYWTPCAAHCLDLMLEKLGELTQQKNALQKAKKVSNFIYNHGWVLELMRKFAKRDIVRPAATRFATAYLTLESLSGVKEALQRMFVSRQWNSCRWANKSDGKEVK
;
A
#
# COMPACT_ATOMS: atom_id res chain seq x y z
N MET A 1 22.93 16.43 -9.39
CA MET A 1 22.90 15.01 -9.79
C MET A 1 21.74 14.35 -9.03
N GLY A 2 20.81 13.71 -9.73
CA GLY A 2 19.60 13.13 -9.14
C GLY A 2 19.71 11.62 -8.93
N PRO A 3 18.63 10.94 -8.52
CA PRO A 3 18.62 9.48 -8.44
C PRO A 3 18.88 8.87 -9.83
N PHE A 4 19.70 7.83 -9.87
CA PHE A 4 19.98 7.03 -11.06
C PHE A 4 19.65 5.57 -10.77
N PHE A 5 19.03 4.91 -11.74
CA PHE A 5 18.75 3.48 -11.66
C PHE A 5 19.93 2.70 -12.20
N LEU A 6 20.54 1.87 -11.36
CA LEU A 6 21.69 1.04 -11.77
C LEU A 6 21.27 -0.21 -12.54
N LYS A 7 20.48 -1.09 -11.91
CA LYS A 7 20.05 -2.35 -12.50
C LYS A 7 18.84 -2.96 -11.77
N SER A 8 18.17 -3.88 -12.45
CA SER A 8 17.17 -4.80 -11.90
C SER A 8 17.61 -6.23 -12.15
N ILE A 9 17.31 -7.11 -11.20
CA ILE A 9 17.62 -8.54 -11.29
C ILE A 9 16.30 -9.29 -11.22
N ASP A 10 16.04 -10.14 -12.21
CA ASP A 10 14.91 -11.06 -12.14
C ASP A 10 15.22 -12.18 -11.13
N ALA A 11 14.31 -12.33 -10.17
CA ALA A 11 14.41 -13.27 -9.07
C ALA A 11 13.10 -14.07 -8.91
N SER A 12 12.34 -14.22 -10.01
CA SER A 12 11.05 -14.91 -10.02
C SER A 12 11.21 -16.42 -9.76
N ASP A 13 12.28 -17.03 -10.28
CA ASP A 13 12.53 -18.48 -10.17
C ASP A 13 13.32 -18.88 -8.91
N ARG A 14 13.56 -17.94 -7.98
CA ARG A 14 14.36 -18.19 -6.79
C ARG A 14 13.64 -17.78 -5.51
N VAL A 15 13.87 -18.55 -4.45
CA VAL A 15 13.48 -18.13 -3.11
C VAL A 15 14.37 -16.95 -2.71
N LYS A 16 13.75 -15.83 -2.32
CA LYS A 16 14.44 -14.63 -1.84
C LYS A 16 14.85 -14.79 -0.38
N ASP A 17 15.68 -15.80 -0.12
CA ASP A 17 16.25 -16.02 1.21
C ASP A 17 17.38 -15.02 1.52
N ALA A 18 17.89 -15.11 2.74
CA ALA A 18 18.91 -14.19 3.23
C ALA A 18 20.23 -14.28 2.44
N GLU A 19 20.64 -15.50 2.06
CA GLU A 19 21.91 -15.73 1.38
C GLU A 19 21.88 -15.19 -0.04
N TYR A 20 20.80 -15.48 -0.77
CA TYR A 20 20.64 -14.97 -2.12
C TYR A 20 20.56 -13.44 -2.14
N LEU A 21 19.79 -12.84 -1.23
CA LEU A 21 19.72 -11.38 -1.11
C LEU A 21 21.09 -10.77 -0.74
N PHE A 22 21.85 -11.41 0.15
CA PHE A 22 23.21 -10.97 0.49
C PHE A 22 24.12 -11.00 -0.74
N MET A 23 24.12 -12.10 -1.49
CA MET A 23 24.92 -12.22 -2.73
C MET A 23 24.60 -11.11 -3.73
N LEU A 24 23.32 -10.80 -3.92
CA LEU A 24 22.90 -9.72 -4.84
C LEU A 24 23.39 -8.34 -4.37
N LEU A 25 23.18 -8.04 -3.08
CA LEU A 25 23.58 -6.76 -2.50
C LEU A 25 25.10 -6.57 -2.51
N ASP A 26 25.84 -7.60 -2.10
CA ASP A 26 27.29 -7.57 -2.08
C ASP A 26 27.90 -7.49 -3.48
N GLY A 27 27.32 -8.18 -4.47
CA GLY A 27 27.74 -8.05 -5.86
C GLY A 27 27.54 -6.63 -6.42
N VAL A 28 26.49 -5.91 -6.00
CA VAL A 28 26.32 -4.49 -6.34
C VAL A 28 27.40 -3.62 -5.68
N VAL A 29 27.74 -3.92 -4.42
CA VAL A 29 28.82 -3.22 -3.71
C VAL A 29 30.16 -3.41 -4.39
N GLU A 30 30.45 -4.61 -4.89
CA GLU A 30 31.67 -4.91 -5.64
C GLU A 30 31.72 -4.20 -6.99
N GLU A 31 30.60 -4.19 -7.74
CA GLU A 31 30.50 -3.54 -9.06
C GLU A 31 30.72 -2.03 -8.97
N ILE A 32 30.10 -1.36 -7.99
CA ILE A 32 30.24 0.09 -7.81
C ILE A 32 31.59 0.43 -7.16
N GLY A 33 32.06 -0.44 -6.26
CA GLY A 33 33.21 -0.18 -5.41
C GLY A 33 32.80 0.30 -4.03
N GLU A 34 33.26 -0.44 -3.03
CA GLU A 34 32.97 -0.28 -1.60
C GLU A 34 33.08 1.18 -1.11
N LYS A 35 34.16 1.88 -1.46
CA LYS A 35 34.44 3.26 -1.03
C LYS A 35 33.46 4.31 -1.56
N LEU A 36 32.67 4.00 -2.57
CA LEU A 36 31.70 4.91 -3.18
C LEU A 36 30.30 4.75 -2.60
N ILE A 37 30.09 3.79 -1.71
CA ILE A 37 28.80 3.51 -1.08
C ILE A 37 28.91 3.88 0.40
N MET A 38 27.99 4.73 0.84
CA MET A 38 27.87 5.10 2.26
C MET A 38 26.79 4.27 2.97
N GLN A 39 25.68 3.99 2.28
CA GLN A 39 24.48 3.47 2.90
C GLN A 39 23.72 2.51 1.97
N VAL A 40 23.21 1.44 2.55
CA VAL A 40 22.28 0.51 1.91
C VAL A 40 20.92 0.63 2.61
N VAL A 41 19.87 0.88 1.83
CA VAL A 41 18.49 0.98 2.32
C VAL A 41 17.67 -0.15 1.73
N THR A 42 17.10 -1.01 2.58
CA THR A 42 16.23 -2.14 2.15
C THR A 42 14.95 -2.19 2.96
N ASP A 43 14.01 -3.05 2.58
CA ASP A 43 12.86 -3.33 3.43
C ASP A 43 13.27 -3.98 4.78
N ASN A 44 12.29 -4.10 5.68
CA ASN A 44 12.47 -4.57 7.05
C ASN A 44 12.02 -6.03 7.25
N ALA A 45 11.78 -6.78 6.16
CA ALA A 45 11.41 -8.18 6.22
C ALA A 45 12.57 -9.03 6.76
N SER A 46 12.25 -10.22 7.28
CA SER A 46 13.21 -11.10 7.96
C SER A 46 14.39 -11.49 7.07
N ALA A 47 14.15 -11.81 5.80
CA ALA A 47 15.20 -12.19 4.85
C ALA A 47 16.20 -11.04 4.61
N TYR A 48 15.71 -9.81 4.39
CA TYR A 48 16.57 -8.63 4.26
C TYR A 48 17.30 -8.30 5.56
N LYS A 49 16.67 -8.51 6.72
CA LYS A 49 17.32 -8.33 8.03
C LYS A 49 18.48 -9.31 8.28
N ALA A 50 18.39 -10.53 7.74
CA ALA A 50 19.45 -11.52 7.83
C ALA A 50 20.54 -11.25 6.78
N ALA A 51 20.16 -10.99 5.52
CA ALA A 51 21.06 -10.64 4.43
C ALA A 51 21.94 -9.42 4.76
N ARG A 52 21.32 -8.37 5.33
CA ARG A 52 22.07 -7.18 5.77
C ARG A 52 23.07 -7.52 6.88
N LYS A 53 22.77 -8.49 7.75
CA LYS A 53 23.66 -8.83 8.87
C LYS A 53 24.96 -9.40 8.31
N MET A 54 24.84 -10.31 7.35
CA MET A 54 25.96 -10.84 6.56
C MET A 54 26.71 -9.70 5.83
N LEU A 55 25.98 -8.76 5.23
CA LEU A 55 26.58 -7.61 4.54
C LEU A 55 27.40 -6.71 5.47
N MET A 56 26.85 -6.32 6.63
CA MET A 56 27.56 -5.50 7.63
C MET A 56 28.70 -6.29 8.32
N GLU A 57 28.62 -7.62 8.34
CA GLU A 57 29.72 -8.47 8.78
C GLU A 57 30.90 -8.42 7.80
N LYS A 58 30.63 -8.50 6.49
CA LYS A 58 31.65 -8.42 5.41
C LYS A 58 32.17 -6.99 5.17
N ARG A 59 31.29 -5.98 5.19
CA ARG A 59 31.53 -4.60 4.72
C ARG A 59 31.42 -3.60 5.87
N LYS A 60 32.49 -3.46 6.67
CA LYS A 60 32.49 -2.70 7.94
C LYS A 60 32.30 -1.18 7.82
N HIS A 61 32.52 -0.61 6.64
CA HIS A 61 32.38 0.83 6.37
C HIS A 61 30.97 1.21 5.86
N LEU A 62 30.10 0.23 5.54
CA LEU A 62 28.71 0.50 5.14
C LEU A 62 27.81 0.68 6.35
N TYR A 63 26.83 1.56 6.20
CA TYR A 63 25.68 1.62 7.08
C TYR A 63 24.45 1.01 6.40
N TRP A 64 23.62 0.35 7.19
CA TRP A 64 22.32 -0.09 6.74
C TRP A 64 21.22 0.62 7.52
N THR A 65 20.15 1.01 6.83
CA THR A 65 18.93 1.53 7.46
C THR A 65 17.68 0.93 6.83
N PRO A 66 16.60 0.75 7.60
CA PRO A 66 15.35 0.29 7.03
C PRO A 66 14.73 1.35 6.12
N CYS A 67 13.98 0.89 5.12
CA CYS A 67 13.17 1.75 4.27
C CYS A 67 12.10 2.47 5.12
N ALA A 68 12.18 3.80 5.16
CA ALA A 68 11.23 4.63 5.91
C ALA A 68 9.78 4.41 5.46
N ALA A 69 9.53 4.30 4.16
CA ALA A 69 8.19 4.05 3.63
C ALA A 69 7.61 2.72 4.13
N HIS A 70 8.42 1.66 4.16
CA HIS A 70 8.01 0.37 4.69
C HIS A 70 7.82 0.40 6.22
N CYS A 71 8.67 1.11 6.95
CA CYS A 71 8.48 1.34 8.38
C CYS A 71 7.14 2.03 8.68
N LEU A 72 6.80 3.08 7.94
CA LEU A 72 5.51 3.76 8.07
C LEU A 72 4.34 2.83 7.72
N ASP A 73 4.48 2.01 6.68
CA ASP A 73 3.45 1.02 6.31
C ASP A 73 3.17 0.03 7.44
N LEU A 74 4.22 -0.47 8.12
CA LEU A 74 4.10 -1.36 9.28
C LEU A 74 3.49 -0.65 10.50
N MET A 75 3.81 0.62 10.72
CA MET A 75 3.16 1.41 11.78
C MET A 75 1.66 1.56 11.51
N LEU A 76 1.28 1.86 10.26
CA LEU A 76 -0.12 1.94 9.84
C LEU A 76 -0.84 0.59 9.93
N GLU A 77 -0.17 -0.52 9.62
CA GLU A 77 -0.69 -1.88 9.82
C GLU A 77 -1.08 -2.09 11.28
N LYS A 78 -0.16 -1.77 12.21
CA LYS A 78 -0.39 -1.92 13.65
C LYS A 78 -1.50 -1.01 14.18
N LEU A 79 -1.58 0.22 13.68
CA LEU A 79 -2.70 1.11 13.99
C LEU A 79 -4.03 0.56 13.46
N GLY A 80 -4.01 -0.08 12.28
CA GLY A 80 -5.19 -0.70 11.66
C GLY A 80 -5.71 -1.93 12.41
N GLU A 81 -4.88 -2.55 13.26
CA GLU A 81 -5.28 -3.69 14.11
C GLU A 81 -6.13 -3.26 15.32
N LEU A 82 -6.05 -1.99 15.74
CA LEU A 82 -6.86 -1.45 16.84
C LEU A 82 -8.35 -1.58 16.50
N THR A 83 -9.17 -2.11 17.42
CA THR A 83 -10.57 -2.49 17.17
C THR A 83 -11.39 -1.41 16.47
N GLN A 84 -11.28 -0.15 16.93
CA GLN A 84 -11.99 0.98 16.33
C GLN A 84 -11.53 1.27 14.90
N GLN A 85 -10.21 1.24 14.66
CA GLN A 85 -9.61 1.48 13.34
C GLN A 85 -9.93 0.34 12.38
N LYS A 86 -9.80 -0.91 12.84
CA LYS A 86 -10.14 -2.11 12.08
C LYS A 86 -11.57 -2.06 11.56
N ASN A 87 -12.53 -1.72 12.42
CA ASN A 87 -13.94 -1.61 12.05
C ASN A 87 -14.17 -0.50 11.01
N ALA A 88 -13.54 0.67 11.18
CA ALA A 88 -13.66 1.77 10.23
C ALA A 88 -13.07 1.40 8.85
N LEU A 89 -11.86 0.84 8.82
CA LEU A 89 -11.18 0.41 7.60
C LEU A 89 -11.94 -0.71 6.87
N GLN A 90 -12.52 -1.67 7.60
CA GLN A 90 -13.34 -2.73 7.01
C GLN A 90 -14.61 -2.18 6.37
N LYS A 91 -15.32 -1.26 7.03
CA LYS A 91 -16.51 -0.60 6.46
C LYS A 91 -16.15 0.23 5.23
N ALA A 92 -15.07 1.00 5.30
CA ALA A 92 -14.55 1.77 4.17
C ALA A 92 -14.20 0.87 2.97
N LYS A 93 -13.53 -0.26 3.23
CA LYS A 93 -13.21 -1.25 2.20
C LYS A 93 -14.46 -1.87 1.58
N LYS A 94 -15.48 -2.20 2.39
CA LYS A 94 -16.76 -2.72 1.86
C LYS A 94 -17.44 -1.71 0.92
N VAL A 95 -17.59 -0.46 1.35
CA VAL A 95 -18.22 0.60 0.54
C VAL A 95 -17.43 0.86 -0.75
N SER A 96 -16.11 1.02 -0.65
CA SER A 96 -15.26 1.26 -1.82
C SER A 96 -15.27 0.07 -2.79
N ASN A 97 -15.08 -1.16 -2.32
CA ASN A 97 -15.15 -2.35 -3.18
C ASN A 97 -16.51 -2.45 -3.88
N PHE A 98 -17.60 -2.24 -3.16
CA PHE A 98 -18.93 -2.31 -3.76
C PHE A 98 -19.12 -1.26 -4.86
N ILE A 99 -18.69 -0.02 -4.64
CA ILE A 99 -18.81 1.05 -5.65
C ILE A 99 -17.95 0.73 -6.87
N TYR A 100 -16.69 0.37 -6.68
CA TYR A 100 -15.73 0.21 -7.79
C TYR A 100 -15.92 -1.10 -8.57
N ASN A 101 -16.47 -2.15 -7.96
CA ASN A 101 -16.78 -3.40 -8.64
C ASN A 101 -18.06 -3.32 -9.50
N HIS A 102 -18.82 -2.23 -9.40
CA HIS A 102 -20.07 -2.06 -10.12
C HIS A 102 -20.05 -0.76 -10.94
N GLY A 103 -19.72 -0.85 -12.23
CA GLY A 103 -19.53 0.32 -13.11
C GLY A 103 -20.67 1.36 -13.06
N TRP A 104 -21.92 0.90 -13.06
CA TRP A 104 -23.08 1.81 -12.92
C TRP A 104 -23.11 2.55 -11.57
N VAL A 105 -22.74 1.89 -10.47
CA VAL A 105 -22.66 2.50 -9.13
C VAL A 105 -21.48 3.47 -9.06
N LEU A 106 -20.34 3.13 -9.67
CA LEU A 106 -19.19 4.00 -9.79
C LEU A 106 -19.54 5.29 -10.55
N GLU A 107 -20.22 5.19 -11.68
CA GLU A 107 -20.70 6.36 -12.44
C GLU A 107 -21.68 7.21 -11.62
N LEU A 108 -22.61 6.57 -10.90
CA LEU A 108 -23.52 7.29 -10.03
C LEU A 108 -22.76 8.02 -8.92
N MET A 109 -21.83 7.36 -8.26
CA MET A 109 -20.98 7.97 -7.23
C MET A 109 -20.24 9.19 -7.77
N ARG A 110 -19.65 9.10 -8.98
CA ARG A 110 -18.96 10.23 -9.62
C ARG A 110 -19.89 11.41 -9.91
N LYS A 111 -21.17 11.17 -10.23
CA LYS A 111 -22.16 12.27 -10.40
C LYS A 111 -22.41 13.02 -9.10
N PHE A 112 -22.46 12.32 -7.95
CA PHE A 112 -22.73 12.94 -6.65
C PHE A 112 -21.48 13.53 -6.00
N ALA A 113 -20.36 12.79 -5.99
CA ALA A 113 -19.13 13.16 -5.32
C ALA A 113 -18.20 14.03 -6.17
N LYS A 114 -18.33 14.00 -7.51
CA LYS A 114 -17.49 14.73 -8.49
C LYS A 114 -15.99 14.41 -8.40
N ARG A 115 -15.64 13.28 -7.77
CA ARG A 115 -14.27 12.81 -7.59
C ARG A 115 -14.26 11.31 -7.33
N ASP A 116 -13.09 10.70 -7.47
CA ASP A 116 -12.86 9.35 -6.98
C ASP A 116 -12.57 9.33 -5.47
N ILE A 117 -12.85 8.18 -4.88
CA ILE A 117 -12.76 7.86 -3.46
C ILE A 117 -11.42 7.20 -3.18
N VAL A 118 -11.05 6.17 -3.96
CA VAL A 118 -9.81 5.43 -3.76
C VAL A 118 -8.64 6.34 -4.09
N ARG A 119 -7.72 6.49 -3.15
CA ARG A 119 -6.51 7.31 -3.31
C ARG A 119 -5.28 6.40 -3.20
N PRO A 120 -4.66 6.03 -4.34
CA PRO A 120 -3.45 5.22 -4.33
C PRO A 120 -2.32 5.92 -3.56
N ALA A 121 -1.64 5.18 -2.70
CA ALA A 121 -0.41 5.60 -2.04
C ALA A 121 0.74 4.66 -2.41
N ALA A 122 1.96 5.04 -2.06
CA ALA A 122 3.14 4.19 -2.22
C ALA A 122 3.01 2.84 -1.49
N THR A 123 2.16 2.77 -0.46
CA THR A 123 1.98 1.57 0.36
C THR A 123 0.51 1.20 0.52
N ARG A 124 0.25 -0.09 0.80
CA ARG A 124 -1.11 -0.61 0.88
C ARG A 124 -1.90 -0.05 2.06
N PHE A 125 -1.25 0.14 3.22
CA PHE A 125 -1.94 0.66 4.40
C PHE A 125 -2.17 2.16 4.29
N ALA A 126 -1.22 2.91 3.75
CA ALA A 126 -1.44 4.33 3.44
C ALA A 126 -2.63 4.49 2.46
N THR A 127 -2.75 3.62 1.45
CA THR A 127 -3.91 3.62 0.54
C THR A 127 -5.23 3.43 1.30
N ALA A 128 -5.27 2.53 2.28
CA ALA A 128 -6.46 2.29 3.09
C ALA A 128 -6.87 3.51 3.92
N TYR A 129 -5.91 4.18 4.57
CA TYR A 129 -6.17 5.39 5.35
C TYR A 129 -6.55 6.60 4.49
N LEU A 130 -5.87 6.82 3.36
CA LEU A 130 -6.24 7.89 2.42
C LEU A 130 -7.63 7.64 1.81
N THR A 131 -7.99 6.38 1.57
CA THR A 131 -9.34 6.03 1.10
C THR A 131 -10.39 6.31 2.18
N LEU A 132 -10.10 6.00 3.45
CA LEU A 132 -10.97 6.32 4.58
C LEU A 132 -11.16 7.84 4.74
N GLU A 133 -10.07 8.62 4.65
CA GLU A 133 -10.13 10.08 4.66
C GLU A 133 -10.99 10.60 3.49
N SER A 134 -10.76 10.08 2.28
CA SER A 134 -11.51 10.47 1.09
C SER A 134 -13.00 10.17 1.24
N LEU A 135 -13.37 9.00 1.78
CA LEU A 135 -14.76 8.64 2.10
C LEU A 135 -15.38 9.62 3.10
N SER A 136 -14.64 10.01 4.13
CA SER A 136 -15.11 11.02 5.09
C SER A 136 -15.41 12.34 4.38
N GLY A 137 -14.52 12.78 3.49
CA GLY A 137 -14.69 14.01 2.71
C GLY A 137 -15.85 13.99 1.71
N VAL A 138 -16.32 12.81 1.27
CA VAL A 138 -17.48 12.68 0.36
C VAL A 138 -18.71 12.09 1.03
N LYS A 139 -18.72 11.98 2.36
CA LYS A 139 -19.78 11.31 3.13
C LYS A 139 -21.18 11.82 2.79
N GLU A 140 -21.37 13.15 2.79
CA GLU A 140 -22.67 13.76 2.50
C GLU A 140 -23.13 13.50 1.06
N ALA A 141 -22.19 13.51 0.10
CA ALA A 141 -22.48 13.18 -1.29
C ALA A 141 -22.93 11.72 -1.44
N LEU A 142 -22.26 10.79 -0.75
CA LEU A 142 -22.64 9.38 -0.73
C LEU A 142 -23.99 9.16 -0.05
N GLN A 143 -24.26 9.83 1.07
CA GLN A 143 -25.57 9.76 1.73
C GLN A 143 -26.69 10.23 0.78
N ARG A 144 -26.50 11.34 0.07
CA ARG A 144 -27.45 11.81 -0.96
C ARG A 144 -27.60 10.81 -2.11
N MET A 145 -26.52 10.17 -2.54
CA MET A 145 -26.56 9.13 -3.55
C MET A 145 -27.45 7.96 -3.12
N PHE A 146 -27.24 7.42 -1.92
CA PHE A 146 -27.95 6.22 -1.43
C PHE A 146 -29.43 6.44 -1.09
N VAL A 147 -29.89 7.70 -1.00
CA VAL A 147 -31.32 8.04 -0.87
C VAL A 147 -31.94 8.56 -2.17
N SER A 148 -31.15 8.69 -3.24
CA SER A 148 -31.61 9.21 -4.52
C SER A 148 -32.60 8.27 -5.23
N ARG A 149 -33.45 8.84 -6.08
CA ARG A 149 -34.36 8.04 -6.93
C ARG A 149 -33.58 7.10 -7.84
N GLN A 150 -32.45 7.57 -8.40
CA GLN A 150 -31.57 6.78 -9.25
C GLN A 150 -31.11 5.52 -8.53
N TRP A 151 -30.59 5.64 -7.31
CA TRP A 151 -30.19 4.49 -6.50
C TRP A 151 -31.37 3.57 -6.17
N ASN A 152 -32.48 4.11 -5.66
CA ASN A 152 -33.63 3.29 -5.25
C ASN A 152 -34.28 2.53 -6.42
N SER A 153 -34.15 3.02 -7.64
CA SER A 153 -34.62 2.35 -8.86
C SER A 153 -33.65 1.30 -9.42
N CYS A 154 -32.42 1.21 -8.90
CA CYS A 154 -31.38 0.36 -9.47
C CYS A 154 -31.41 -1.06 -8.89
N ARG A 155 -30.98 -2.04 -9.69
CA ARG A 155 -30.90 -3.46 -9.27
C ARG A 155 -30.01 -3.69 -8.05
N TRP A 156 -29.03 -2.82 -7.83
CA TRP A 156 -28.03 -2.98 -6.76
C TRP A 156 -28.59 -2.64 -5.38
N ALA A 157 -29.57 -1.73 -5.29
CA ALA A 157 -30.18 -1.34 -4.02
C ALA A 157 -30.90 -2.51 -3.31
N ASN A 158 -31.33 -3.52 -4.06
CA ASN A 158 -32.05 -4.68 -3.51
C ASN A 158 -31.14 -5.85 -3.15
N LYS A 159 -29.87 -5.85 -3.59
CA LYS A 159 -28.91 -6.91 -3.25
C LYS A 159 -28.45 -6.79 -1.80
N SER A 160 -28.02 -7.91 -1.21
CA SER A 160 -27.54 -7.98 0.16
C SER A 160 -26.35 -7.04 0.41
N ASP A 161 -25.36 -7.09 -0.48
CA ASP A 161 -24.19 -6.21 -0.45
C ASP A 161 -24.56 -4.73 -0.63
N GLY A 162 -25.53 -4.42 -1.49
CA GLY A 162 -26.06 -3.06 -1.66
C GLY A 162 -26.80 -2.51 -0.44
N LYS A 163 -27.47 -3.37 0.33
CA LYS A 163 -28.12 -2.99 1.59
C LYS A 163 -27.11 -2.80 2.73
N GLU A 164 -26.00 -3.55 2.72
CA GLU A 164 -24.94 -3.44 3.73
C GLU A 164 -24.11 -2.15 3.62
N VAL A 165 -24.01 -1.56 2.41
CA VAL A 165 -23.21 -0.35 2.17
C VAL A 165 -24.01 0.95 2.26
N LYS A 166 -25.34 0.85 2.44
CA LYS A 166 -26.23 1.97 2.70
C LYS A 166 -26.17 2.38 4.18
#